data_AF-A0A9E5IWW4-F1
#
_entry.id   AF-A0A9E5IWW4-F1
#
_cell.length_a   1.000
_cell.length_b   1.000
_cell.length_c   1.000
_cell.angle_alpha   90.00
_cell.angle_beta   90.00
_cell.angle_gamma   90.00
#
_symmetry.space_group_name_H-M   'P 1'
#
loop_
_entity.id
_entity.type
_entity.pdbx_description
1 polymer ?
#
loop_
_entity_poly.entity_id
_entity_poly.type
_entity_poly.pdbx_seq_one_letter_code
_entity_poly.pdbx_strand_id
1 'polypeptide(L)'
;MPSDKTINTILKYSVYIGLLLVLFVPMVVNQSMFFLYITGKAYAFRILVEVIFALWLVLAFRDRSYIPRRSWIFGAVSIFTLIILIADLSGVEPMRSIWSNYERMEGFIWIAHLFLYFISAAGITGHGSVEERKKLWSIFAHVSLFASLIIGIHG
;
A
#
# COMPACT_ATOMS: atom_id res chain seq x y z
N MET A 1 -29.09 0.06 -8.52
CA MET A 1 -29.99 -0.66 -7.58
C MET A 1 -29.44 -0.49 -6.15
N PRO A 2 -30.24 -0.69 -5.08
CA PRO A 2 -29.74 -0.59 -3.69
C PRO A 2 -28.54 -1.50 -3.39
N SER A 3 -28.44 -2.64 -4.09
CA SER A 3 -27.32 -3.59 -4.02
C SER A 3 -25.96 -2.99 -4.42
N ASP A 4 -25.93 -2.05 -5.36
CA ASP A 4 -24.67 -1.46 -5.85
C ASP A 4 -23.99 -0.60 -4.79
N LYS A 5 -24.77 0.13 -3.99
CA LYS A 5 -24.25 0.92 -2.87
C LYS A 5 -23.65 0.02 -1.80
N THR A 6 -24.35 -1.07 -1.44
CA THR A 6 -23.86 -2.03 -0.45
C THR A 6 -22.54 -2.67 -0.87
N ILE A 7 -22.41 -3.08 -2.13
CA ILE A 7 -21.15 -3.67 -2.65
C ILE A 7 -20.00 -2.66 -2.57
N ASN A 8 -20.22 -1.41 -2.99
CA ASN A 8 -19.19 -0.38 -2.94
C ASN A 8 -18.75 -0.07 -1.50
N THR A 9 -19.69 -0.08 -0.54
CA THR A 9 -19.39 0.08 0.88
C THR A 9 -18.54 -1.08 1.40
N ILE A 10 -18.88 -2.32 1.06
CA ILE A 10 -18.08 -3.50 1.45
C ILE A 10 -16.66 -3.37 0.89
N LEU A 11 -16.52 -3.12 -0.42
CA LEU A 11 -15.21 -2.93 -1.06
C LEU A 11 -14.39 -1.82 -0.41
N LYS A 12 -15.00 -0.65 -0.16
CA LYS A 12 -14.33 0.48 0.51
C LYS A 12 -13.72 0.06 1.85
N TYR A 13 -14.50 -0.62 2.70
CA TYR A 13 -14.02 -1.05 4.00
C TYR A 13 -13.04 -2.23 3.91
N SER A 14 -13.19 -3.15 2.96
CA SER A 14 -12.20 -4.21 2.73
C SER A 14 -10.83 -3.65 2.33
N VAL A 15 -10.79 -2.68 1.40
CA VAL A 15 -9.55 -1.98 1.03
C VAL A 15 -8.99 -1.26 2.24
N TYR A 16 -9.82 -0.51 2.98
CA TYR A 16 -9.37 0.26 4.14
C TYR A 16 -8.80 -0.62 5.26
N ILE A 17 -9.46 -1.74 5.58
CA ILE A 17 -8.95 -2.72 6.55
C ILE A 17 -7.63 -3.31 6.06
N GLY A 18 -7.52 -3.65 4.77
CA GLY A 18 -6.26 -4.09 4.19
C GLY A 18 -5.13 -3.08 4.37
N LEU A 19 -5.40 -1.79 4.13
CA LEU A 19 -4.42 -0.71 4.37
C LEU A 19 -3.96 -0.66 5.84
N LEU A 20 -4.87 -0.91 6.79
CA LEU A 20 -4.53 -0.98 8.21
C LEU A 20 -3.70 -2.23 8.55
N LEU A 21 -3.99 -3.38 7.92
CA LEU A 21 -3.23 -4.61 8.11
C LEU A 21 -1.76 -4.46 7.67
N VAL A 22 -1.48 -3.62 6.67
CA VAL A 22 -0.10 -3.33 6.24
C VAL A 22 0.75 -2.78 7.38
N LEU A 23 0.17 -2.03 8.33
CA LEU A 23 0.88 -1.47 9.49
C LEU A 23 1.45 -2.54 10.43
N PHE A 24 0.93 -3.76 10.37
CA PHE A 24 1.38 -4.91 11.18
C PHE A 24 2.39 -5.80 10.45
N VAL A 25 2.70 -5.54 9.17
CA VAL A 25 3.70 -6.29 8.40
C VAL A 25 5.06 -6.38 9.11
N PRO A 26 5.57 -5.34 9.81
CA PRO A 26 6.84 -5.44 10.52
C PRO A 26 6.92 -6.57 11.55
N MET A 27 5.77 -7.05 12.04
CA MET A 27 5.66 -8.17 13.00
C MET A 27 5.78 -9.56 12.34
N VAL A 28 5.74 -9.63 11.01
CA VAL A 28 5.91 -10.90 10.29
C VAL A 28 7.38 -11.34 10.39
N VAL A 29 7.61 -12.45 11.08
CA VAL A 29 8.93 -13.11 11.15
C VAL A 29 8.76 -14.55 10.69
N ASN A 30 9.56 -14.96 9.70
CA ASN A 30 9.51 -16.32 9.19
C ASN A 30 10.87 -17.00 9.45
N GLN A 31 10.89 -17.92 10.42
CA GLN A 31 12.10 -18.64 10.82
C GLN A 31 12.55 -19.73 9.83
N SER A 32 11.69 -20.09 8.87
CA SER A 32 12.01 -21.09 7.83
C SER A 32 12.72 -20.49 6.62
N MET A 33 12.81 -19.16 6.54
CA MET A 33 13.47 -18.44 5.44
C MET A 33 14.92 -18.09 5.79
N PHE A 34 15.82 -18.11 4.79
CA PHE A 34 17.24 -17.80 4.99
C PHE A 34 17.47 -16.36 5.52
N PHE A 35 16.66 -15.39 5.09
CA PHE A 35 16.67 -14.02 5.61
C PHE A 35 15.41 -13.77 6.45
N LEU A 36 15.46 -14.21 7.71
CA LEU A 36 14.31 -14.28 8.63
C LEU A 36 13.57 -12.95 8.80
N TYR A 37 14.31 -11.85 8.77
CA TYR A 37 13.80 -10.51 9.09
C TYR A 37 13.44 -9.64 7.88
N ILE A 38 13.76 -10.09 6.66
CA ILE A 38 13.64 -9.25 5.46
C ILE A 38 12.68 -9.89 4.45
N THR A 39 13.01 -11.09 3.96
CA THR A 39 12.26 -11.74 2.89
C THR A 39 10.79 -11.99 3.26
N GLY A 40 10.53 -12.48 4.48
CA GLY A 40 9.16 -12.75 4.94
C GLY A 40 8.27 -11.50 4.97
N LYS A 41 8.80 -10.38 5.47
CA LYS A 41 8.10 -9.10 5.54
C LYS A 41 7.83 -8.53 4.15
N ALA A 42 8.82 -8.64 3.25
CA ALA A 42 8.70 -8.16 1.89
C ALA A 42 7.61 -8.90 1.11
N TYR A 43 7.56 -10.23 1.21
CA TYR A 43 6.48 -11.00 0.57
C TYR A 43 5.11 -10.71 1.18
N ALA A 44 5.01 -10.63 2.51
CA ALA A 44 3.76 -10.28 3.18
C ALA A 44 3.24 -8.91 2.73
N PHE A 45 4.12 -7.91 2.65
CA PHE A 45 3.78 -6.58 2.12
C PHE A 45 3.28 -6.66 0.68
N ARG A 46 4.06 -7.30 -0.22
CA ARG A 46 3.74 -7.35 -1.65
C ARG A 46 2.38 -8.00 -1.91
N ILE A 47 2.16 -9.20 -1.38
CA ILE A 47 0.91 -9.95 -1.55
C ILE A 47 -0.28 -9.14 -1.01
N LEU A 48 -0.13 -8.55 0.18
CA LEU A 48 -1.21 -7.78 0.79
C LEU A 48 -1.55 -6.54 -0.04
N VAL A 49 -0.54 -5.82 -0.54
CA VAL A 49 -0.74 -4.65 -1.41
C VAL A 49 -1.35 -5.03 -2.75
N GLU A 50 -0.96 -6.14 -3.37
CA GLU A 50 -1.58 -6.63 -4.61
C GLU A 50 -3.08 -6.89 -4.42
N VAL A 51 -3.47 -7.55 -3.31
CA VAL A 51 -4.87 -7.79 -2.98
C VAL A 51 -5.62 -6.48 -2.72
N ILE A 52 -5.04 -5.57 -1.94
CA ILE A 52 -5.63 -4.24 -1.66
C ILE A 52 -5.85 -3.48 -2.98
N PHE A 53 -4.85 -3.45 -3.83
CA PHE A 53 -4.90 -2.74 -5.11
C PHE A 53 -5.94 -3.36 -6.04
N ALA A 54 -6.03 -4.69 -6.12
CA ALA A 54 -7.06 -5.37 -6.92
C ALA A 54 -8.47 -5.03 -6.43
N LEU A 55 -8.71 -5.05 -5.12
CA LEU A 55 -10.00 -4.65 -4.54
C LEU A 55 -10.32 -3.17 -4.80
N TRP A 56 -9.33 -2.30 -4.66
CA TRP A 56 -9.48 -0.87 -4.97
C TRP A 56 -9.74 -0.65 -6.46
N LEU A 57 -9.11 -1.41 -7.35
CA LEU A 57 -9.30 -1.30 -8.80
C LEU A 57 -10.74 -1.70 -9.19
N VAL A 58 -11.27 -2.78 -8.61
CA VAL A 58 -12.68 -3.16 -8.77
C VAL A 58 -13.60 -2.03 -8.29
N LEU A 59 -13.32 -1.44 -7.13
CA LEU A 59 -14.09 -0.31 -6.60
C LEU A 59 -14.01 0.92 -7.52
N ALA A 60 -12.82 1.26 -8.02
CA ALA A 60 -12.59 2.41 -8.90
C ALA A 60 -13.29 2.27 -10.26
N PHE A 61 -13.42 1.04 -10.78
CA PHE A 61 -14.19 0.77 -11.99
C PHE A 61 -15.70 0.86 -11.75
N ARG A 62 -16.18 0.42 -10.58
CA ARG A 62 -17.60 0.52 -10.20
C ARG A 62 -18.01 1.96 -9.89
N ASP A 63 -17.12 2.71 -9.27
CA ASP A 63 -17.34 4.09 -8.85
C ASP A 63 -16.06 4.91 -9.00
N ARG A 64 -16.02 5.70 -10.07
CA ARG A 64 -14.87 6.54 -10.42
C ARG A 64 -14.56 7.63 -9.39
N SER A 65 -15.46 7.90 -8.43
CA SER A 65 -15.19 8.86 -7.36
C SER A 65 -14.08 8.40 -6.39
N TYR A 66 -13.75 7.11 -6.37
CA TYR A 66 -12.65 6.52 -5.60
C TYR A 66 -11.28 6.59 -6.30
N ILE A 67 -11.21 7.15 -7.52
CA ILE A 67 -9.93 7.44 -8.17
C ILE A 67 -9.28 8.64 -7.45
N PRO A 68 -7.98 8.56 -7.07
CA PRO A 68 -7.28 9.68 -6.45
C PRO A 68 -7.44 10.97 -7.23
N ARG A 69 -7.78 12.04 -6.51
CA ARG A 69 -7.84 13.38 -7.10
C ARG A 69 -6.42 13.86 -7.42
N ARG A 70 -6.28 14.54 -8.56
CA ARG A 70 -5.02 15.19 -8.92
C ARG A 70 -4.67 16.22 -7.85
N SER A 71 -3.50 16.05 -7.26
CA SER A 71 -2.90 16.96 -6.29
C SER A 71 -1.41 17.07 -6.58
N TRP A 72 -0.77 18.12 -6.07
CA TRP A 72 0.69 18.26 -6.15
C TRP A 72 1.41 17.04 -5.58
N ILE A 73 0.90 16.47 -4.49
CA ILE A 73 1.45 15.26 -3.87
C ILE A 73 1.30 14.05 -4.80
N PHE A 74 0.12 13.84 -5.39
CA PHE A 74 -0.10 12.75 -6.34
C PHE A 74 0.84 12.85 -7.54
N GLY A 75 0.99 14.06 -8.10
CA GLY A 75 1.93 14.32 -9.19
C GLY A 75 3.37 14.05 -8.80
N ALA A 76 3.83 14.55 -7.65
CA ALA A 76 5.18 14.35 -7.15
C ALA A 76 5.52 12.88 -6.94
N VAL A 77 4.65 12.10 -6.28
CA VAL A 77 4.87 10.66 -6.04
C VAL A 77 4.86 9.88 -7.36
N SER A 78 3.99 10.23 -8.30
CA SER A 78 3.93 9.57 -9.62
C SER A 78 5.20 9.85 -10.44
N ILE A 79 5.65 11.11 -10.46
CA ILE A 79 6.87 11.52 -11.16
C ILE A 79 8.09 10.87 -10.52
N PHE A 80 8.19 10.86 -9.19
CA PHE A 80 9.25 10.18 -8.47
C PHE A 80 9.33 8.71 -8.86
N THR A 81 8.20 7.99 -8.84
CA THR A 81 8.13 6.57 -9.22
C THR A 81 8.61 6.35 -10.65
N LEU A 82 8.20 7.22 -11.58
CA LEU A 82 8.61 7.14 -12.99
C LEU A 82 10.11 7.42 -13.18
N ILE A 83 10.66 8.41 -12.48
CA ILE A 83 12.10 8.72 -12.52
C ILE A 83 12.90 7.51 -12.04
N ILE A 84 12.50 6.88 -10.94
CA ILE A 84 13.20 5.70 -10.44
C ILE A 84 13.10 4.53 -11.42
N LEU A 85 11.94 4.30 -12.05
CA LEU A 85 11.81 3.28 -13.10
C LEU A 85 12.82 3.51 -14.24
N ILE A 86 12.93 4.74 -14.72
CA ILE A 86 13.85 5.09 -15.82
C ILE A 86 15.31 4.90 -15.37
N ALA A 87 15.65 5.30 -14.14
CA ALA A 87 16.97 5.13 -13.57
C ALA A 87 17.35 3.64 -13.43
N ASP A 88 16.43 2.82 -12.93
CA ASP A 88 16.67 1.38 -12.73
C ASP A 88 16.77 0.62 -14.06
N LEU A 89 15.99 1.00 -15.07
CA LEU A 89 16.09 0.45 -16.43
C LEU A 89 17.38 0.86 -17.14
N SER A 90 17.91 2.05 -16.81
CA SER A 90 19.14 2.61 -17.40
C SER A 90 20.40 2.30 -16.58
N GLY A 91 20.26 1.50 -15.51
CA GLY A 91 21.36 1.12 -14.63
C GLY A 91 22.33 0.12 -15.26
N VAL A 92 23.48 -0.08 -14.60
CA VAL A 92 24.52 -1.03 -15.04
C VAL A 92 24.00 -2.48 -15.03
N GLU A 93 23.16 -2.83 -14.05
CA GLU A 93 22.52 -4.15 -13.94
C GLU A 93 20.98 -4.00 -13.78
N PRO A 94 20.22 -3.73 -14.85
CA PRO A 94 18.79 -3.40 -14.74
C PRO A 94 17.95 -4.49 -14.06
N MET A 95 18.28 -5.76 -14.31
CA MET A 95 17.56 -6.88 -13.70
C MET A 95 17.69 -6.86 -12.18
N ARG A 96 18.89 -6.54 -11.68
CA ARG A 96 19.15 -6.45 -10.23
C ARG A 96 18.55 -5.18 -9.63
N SER A 97 18.56 -4.06 -10.35
CA SER A 97 17.90 -2.82 -9.92
C SER A 97 16.39 -3.00 -9.78
N ILE A 98 15.74 -3.70 -10.73
CA ILE A 98 14.30 -3.92 -10.70
C ILE A 98 13.91 -4.90 -9.59
N TRP A 99 14.53 -6.07 -9.56
CA TRP A 99 14.08 -7.19 -8.71
C TRP A 99 14.75 -7.25 -7.34
N SER A 100 15.89 -6.57 -7.18
CA SER A 100 16.77 -6.70 -6.01
C SER A 100 17.29 -8.13 -5.83
N ASN A 101 17.72 -8.43 -4.62
CA ASN A 101 18.07 -9.77 -4.15
C ASN A 101 17.25 -10.12 -2.89
N TYR A 102 17.40 -11.36 -2.41
CA TYR A 102 16.68 -11.84 -1.22
C TYR A 102 17.11 -11.17 0.08
N GLU A 103 18.36 -10.72 0.15
CA GLU A 103 18.91 -10.06 1.32
C GLU A 103 18.27 -8.70 1.56
N ARG A 104 17.97 -7.93 0.52
CA ARG A 104 17.45 -6.56 0.66
C ARG A 104 15.98 -6.44 0.28
N MET A 105 15.54 -7.07 -0.81
CA MET A 105 14.15 -7.00 -1.30
C MET A 105 13.65 -5.59 -1.71
N GLU A 106 14.53 -4.58 -1.83
CA GLU A 106 14.21 -3.14 -2.01
C GLU A 106 14.39 -2.61 -3.44
N GLY A 107 14.18 -3.42 -4.49
CA GLY A 107 14.34 -2.97 -5.89
C GLY A 107 13.17 -2.09 -6.36
N PHE A 108 13.12 -1.74 -7.65
CA PHE A 108 11.97 -1.03 -8.24
C PHE A 108 10.62 -1.63 -7.86
N ILE A 109 10.54 -2.98 -7.79
CA ILE A 109 9.31 -3.68 -7.40
C ILE A 109 8.79 -3.18 -6.05
N TRP A 110 9.67 -2.90 -5.07
CA TRP A 110 9.26 -2.33 -3.79
C TRP A 110 8.62 -0.95 -3.95
N ILE A 111 9.23 -0.08 -4.74
CA ILE A 111 8.73 1.28 -5.03
C ILE A 111 7.40 1.21 -5.76
N ALA A 112 7.26 0.31 -6.73
CA ALA A 112 6.00 0.07 -7.44
C ALA A 112 4.89 -0.33 -6.45
N HIS A 113 5.15 -1.24 -5.51
CA HIS A 113 4.16 -1.62 -4.49
C HIS A 113 3.83 -0.47 -3.54
N LEU A 114 4.81 0.33 -3.12
CA LEU A 114 4.54 1.55 -2.35
C LEU A 114 3.63 2.52 -3.13
N PHE A 115 3.82 2.63 -4.44
CA PHE A 115 2.95 3.45 -5.30
C PHE A 115 1.52 2.88 -5.40
N LEU A 116 1.36 1.57 -5.55
CA LEU A 116 0.04 0.91 -5.53
C LEU A 116 -0.68 1.10 -4.19
N TYR A 117 0.06 0.98 -3.08
CA TYR A 117 -0.45 1.26 -1.75
C TYR A 117 -0.89 2.72 -1.62
N PHE A 118 -0.06 3.67 -2.08
CA PHE A 118 -0.37 5.09 -2.08
C PHE A 118 -1.64 5.42 -2.87
N ILE A 119 -1.79 4.90 -4.10
CA ILE A 119 -2.98 5.13 -4.93
C ILE A 119 -4.23 4.61 -4.23
N SER A 120 -4.18 3.38 -3.70
CA SER A 120 -5.30 2.77 -3.00
C SER A 120 -5.69 3.58 -1.75
N ALA A 121 -4.70 4.01 -0.96
CA ALA A 121 -4.91 4.85 0.22
C ALA A 121 -5.48 6.23 -0.13
N ALA A 122 -4.94 6.89 -1.15
CA ALA A 122 -5.41 8.20 -1.61
C ALA A 122 -6.84 8.14 -2.16
N GLY A 123 -7.19 7.06 -2.86
CA GLY A 123 -8.54 6.83 -3.39
C GLY A 123 -9.59 6.65 -2.30
N ILE A 124 -9.26 5.90 -1.24
CA ILE A 124 -10.18 5.66 -0.11
C ILE A 124 -10.26 6.87 0.81
N THR A 125 -9.13 7.42 1.24
CA THR A 125 -9.08 8.52 2.22
C THR A 125 -9.40 9.88 1.62
N GLY A 126 -9.35 10.02 0.29
CA GLY A 126 -9.78 11.21 -0.44
C GLY A 126 -11.28 11.25 -0.75
N HIS A 127 -12.00 10.14 -0.55
CA HIS A 127 -13.42 10.02 -0.81
C HIS A 127 -14.27 10.39 0.42
N GLY A 128 -15.48 10.90 0.19
CA GLY A 128 -16.46 11.19 1.26
C GLY A 128 -16.42 12.62 1.80
N SER A 129 -17.19 12.85 2.87
CA SER A 129 -17.28 14.15 3.54
C SER A 129 -15.97 14.51 4.27
N VAL A 130 -15.80 15.78 4.65
CA VAL A 130 -14.60 16.23 5.40
C VAL A 130 -14.48 15.44 6.71
N GLU A 131 -15.60 15.20 7.39
CA GLU A 131 -15.70 14.47 8.65
C GLU A 131 -15.33 13.00 8.48
N GLU A 132 -15.81 12.36 7.41
CA GLU A 132 -15.44 10.97 7.09
C GLU A 132 -13.94 10.85 6.83
N ARG A 133 -13.35 11.77 6.06
CA ARG A 133 -11.91 11.78 5.80
C ARG A 133 -11.12 11.95 7.09
N LYS A 134 -11.49 12.91 7.94
CA LYS A 134 -10.86 13.12 9.26
C LYS A 134 -10.96 11.86 10.13
N LYS A 135 -12.11 11.18 10.12
CA LYS A 135 -12.32 9.94 10.86
C LYS A 135 -11.40 8.82 10.36
N LEU A 136 -11.29 8.61 9.05
CA LEU A 136 -10.40 7.61 8.47
C LEU A 136 -8.93 7.93 8.76
N TRP A 137 -8.51 9.19 8.64
CA TRP A 137 -7.14 9.56 9.00
C TRP A 137 -6.85 9.38 10.49
N SER A 138 -7.82 9.72 11.35
CA SER A 138 -7.71 9.50 12.80
C SER A 138 -7.57 8.02 13.11
N ILE A 139 -8.44 7.15 12.59
CA ILE A 139 -8.35 5.69 12.81
C ILE A 139 -6.99 5.17 12.34
N PHE A 140 -6.54 5.56 11.14
CA PHE A 140 -5.24 5.16 10.62
C PHE A 140 -4.09 5.56 11.54
N ALA A 141 -4.10 6.80 12.06
CA ALA A 141 -3.09 7.27 13.01
C ALA A 141 -3.12 6.49 14.33
N HIS A 142 -4.30 6.23 14.90
CA HIS A 142 -4.42 5.46 16.14
C HIS A 142 -3.95 4.02 15.97
N VAL A 143 -4.31 3.36 14.85
CA VAL A 143 -3.86 2.00 14.56
C VAL A 143 -2.35 1.96 14.32
N SER A 144 -1.78 2.96 13.64
CA SER A 144 -0.33 3.07 13.44
C SER A 144 0.42 3.24 14.76
N LEU A 145 -0.08 4.08 15.66
CA LEU A 145 0.48 4.24 17.01
C LEU A 145 0.39 2.93 17.80
N PHE A 146 -0.76 2.26 17.75
CA PHE A 146 -0.96 0.97 18.42
C PHE A 146 -0.03 -0.12 17.88
N ALA A 147 0.10 -0.25 16.56
CA ALA A 147 1.04 -1.18 15.93
C ALA A 147 2.48 -0.86 16.36
N SER A 148 2.86 0.42 16.37
CA SER A 148 4.19 0.87 16.81
C SER A 148 4.47 0.54 18.28
N LEU A 149 3.47 0.67 19.17
CA LEU A 149 3.59 0.27 20.58
C LEU A 149 3.81 -1.24 20.72
N ILE A 150 3.04 -2.06 20.00
CA ILE A 150 3.23 -3.52 20.03
C ILE A 150 4.64 -3.89 19.56
N ILE A 151 5.06 -3.31 18.43
CA ILE A 151 6.39 -3.53 17.87
C ILE A 151 7.47 -3.06 18.84
N GLY A 152 7.33 -1.90 19.49
CA GLY A 152 8.31 -1.42 20.46
C GLY A 152 8.43 -2.26 21.74
N ILE A 153 7.39 -3.03 22.08
CA ILE A 153 7.42 -3.96 23.23
C ILE A 153 8.05 -5.31 22.85
N HIS A 154 7.82 -5.78 21.62
CA HIS A 154 8.25 -7.11 21.16
C HIS A 154 9.53 -7.09 20.31
N GLY A 155 9.97 -5.91 19.86
CA GLY A 155 11.06 -5.69 18.91
C GLY A 155 12.37 -5.30 19.56
#